data_AF-K9R1N2-F1
#
_entry.id   AF-K9R1N2-F1
#
_cell.length_a   1.000
_cell.length_b   1.000
_cell.length_c   1.000
_cell.angle_alpha   90.00
_cell.angle_beta   90.00
_cell.angle_gamma   90.00
#
_symmetry.space_group_name_H-M   'P 1'
#
loop_
_entity.id
_entity.type
_entity.pdbx_description
1 polymer ?
#
loop_
_entity_poly.entity_id
_entity_poly.type
_entity_poly.pdbx_seq_one_letter_code
_entity_poly.pdbx_strand_id
1 'polypeptide(L)'
;MQTERIIVIIPEALRQGFLKPSRELNICFTDSLNQANFLLWILQEGGSNGLSTSQMVHRSGLNDNTCKCYLREFVKVGLVKKEKEHHSEAVWFYKEKSR
;
A
#
# COMPACT_ATOMS: atom_id res chain seq x y z
N MET A 1 7.11 12.75 -11.83
CA MET A 1 6.08 13.55 -11.14
C MET A 1 5.24 12.79 -10.11
N GLN A 2 4.32 11.87 -10.47
CA GLN A 2 3.44 11.25 -9.46
C GLN A 2 4.18 10.26 -8.55
N THR A 3 5.17 9.54 -9.08
CA THR A 3 5.98 8.56 -8.34
C THR A 3 6.93 9.17 -7.31
N GLU A 4 7.53 10.32 -7.61
CA GLU A 4 8.43 11.03 -6.69
C GLU A 4 7.68 11.52 -5.46
N ARG A 5 6.41 11.93 -5.62
CA ARG A 5 5.54 12.32 -4.51
C ARG A 5 5.30 11.17 -3.54
N ILE A 6 5.12 9.93 -4.03
CA ILE A 6 4.90 8.75 -3.17
C ILE A 6 6.11 8.49 -2.26
N ILE A 7 7.33 8.59 -2.81
CA ILE A 7 8.59 8.36 -2.08
C ILE A 7 8.72 9.32 -0.88
N VAL A 8 8.25 10.55 -1.03
CA VAL A 8 8.32 11.56 0.04
C VAL A 8 7.12 11.47 0.99
N ILE A 9 5.91 11.27 0.46
CA ILE A 9 4.67 11.30 1.26
C ILE A 9 4.57 10.11 2.22
N ILE A 10 4.96 8.91 1.79
CA ILE A 10 4.73 7.70 2.61
C ILE A 10 5.51 7.70 3.93
N PRO A 11 6.83 7.94 3.96
CA PRO A 11 7.58 8.00 5.22
C PRO A 11 7.06 9.12 6.15
N GLU A 12 6.75 10.28 5.60
CA GLU A 12 6.29 11.43 6.36
C GLU A 12 4.89 11.22 6.95
N ALA A 13 3.96 10.66 6.16
CA ALA A 13 2.63 10.31 6.62
C ALA A 13 2.66 9.21 7.69
N LEU A 14 3.62 8.27 7.63
CA LEU A 14 3.82 7.30 8.71
C LEU A 14 4.27 7.99 10.00
N ARG A 15 5.27 8.90 9.91
CA ARG A 15 5.80 9.65 11.05
C ARG A 15 4.73 10.46 11.76
N GLN A 16 3.79 11.03 10.99
CA GLN A 16 2.65 11.80 11.51
C GLN A 16 1.45 10.93 11.93
N GLY A 17 1.49 9.61 11.71
CA GLY A 17 0.41 8.70 12.10
C GLY A 17 -0.83 8.74 11.18
N PHE A 18 -0.69 9.23 9.95
CA PHE A 18 -1.79 9.34 9.00
C PHE A 18 -2.00 8.10 8.12
N LEU A 19 -1.03 7.18 8.10
CA LEU A 19 -1.15 5.92 7.39
C LEU A 19 -1.91 4.88 8.21
N LYS A 20 -3.14 4.62 7.78
CA LYS A 20 -4.02 3.59 8.36
C LYS A 20 -4.90 2.98 7.27
N PRO A 21 -5.18 1.67 7.31
CA PRO A 21 -6.19 1.06 6.44
C PRO A 21 -7.51 1.83 6.51
N SER A 22 -7.98 2.33 5.37
CA SER A 22 -9.29 2.96 5.26
C SER A 22 -9.85 2.78 3.85
N ARG A 23 -11.10 2.34 3.74
CA ARG A 23 -11.86 2.38 2.49
C ARG A 23 -12.38 3.79 2.17
N GLU A 24 -12.64 4.58 3.20
CA GLU A 24 -13.23 5.90 3.08
C GLU A 24 -12.17 6.96 2.79
N LEU A 25 -12.54 7.92 1.93
CA LEU A 25 -11.73 9.10 1.65
C LEU A 25 -11.80 10.08 2.81
N ASN A 26 -10.66 10.64 3.18
CA ASN A 26 -10.59 11.80 4.05
C ASN A 26 -10.39 13.05 3.19
N ILE A 27 -11.35 13.98 3.25
CA ILE A 27 -11.33 15.22 2.46
C ILE A 27 -10.13 16.13 2.77
N CYS A 28 -9.51 15.98 3.94
CA CYS A 28 -8.32 16.73 4.34
C CYS A 28 -7.03 16.08 3.81
N PHE A 29 -7.10 14.86 3.28
CA PHE A 29 -5.95 14.15 2.75
C PHE A 29 -5.82 14.37 1.25
N THR A 30 -4.58 14.43 0.80
CA THR A 30 -4.28 14.41 -0.63
C THR A 30 -4.72 13.08 -1.24
N ASP A 31 -4.99 13.07 -2.53
CA ASP A 31 -5.33 11.84 -3.26
C ASP A 31 -4.30 10.74 -3.04
N SER A 32 -3.01 11.09 -2.98
CA SER A 32 -1.94 10.12 -2.75
C SER A 32 -2.02 9.46 -1.37
N LEU A 33 -2.37 10.22 -0.34
CA LEU A 33 -2.53 9.68 1.01
C LEU A 33 -3.83 8.87 1.14
N ASN A 34 -4.91 9.32 0.53
CA ASN A 34 -6.15 8.54 0.44
C ASN A 34 -5.94 7.22 -0.31
N GLN A 35 -5.24 7.24 -1.44
CA GLN A 35 -4.84 6.04 -2.18
C GLN A 35 -3.95 5.11 -1.34
N ALA A 36 -3.01 5.67 -0.59
CA ALA A 36 -2.15 4.89 0.28
C ALA A 36 -2.97 4.14 1.35
N ASN A 37 -3.89 4.83 2.02
CA ASN A 37 -4.77 4.24 3.03
C ASN A 37 -5.72 3.20 2.45
N PHE A 38 -6.21 3.43 1.23
CA PHE A 38 -7.03 2.46 0.50
C PHE A 38 -6.25 1.19 0.13
N LEU A 39 -5.00 1.33 -0.34
CA LEU A 39 -4.13 0.18 -0.62
C LEU A 39 -3.83 -0.64 0.65
N LEU A 40 -3.61 0.02 1.78
CA LEU A 40 -3.42 -0.67 3.07
C LEU A 40 -4.69 -1.43 3.48
N TRP A 41 -5.87 -0.87 3.24
CA TRP A 41 -7.14 -1.57 3.45
C TRP A 41 -7.29 -2.78 2.55
N ILE A 42 -6.99 -2.66 1.25
CA ILE A 42 -7.01 -3.81 0.33
C ILE A 42 -6.09 -4.94 0.83
N LEU A 43 -4.88 -4.61 1.29
CA LEU A 43 -3.95 -5.59 1.83
C LEU A 43 -4.43 -6.22 3.14
N GLN A 44 -5.08 -5.44 4.00
CA GLN A 44 -5.69 -5.95 5.23
C GLN A 44 -6.80 -6.96 4.94
N GLU A 45 -7.66 -6.67 3.95
CA GLU A 45 -8.71 -7.59 3.48
C GLU A 45 -8.14 -8.87 2.84
N GLY A 46 -6.88 -8.84 2.36
CA GLY A 46 -6.17 -10.03 1.89
C GLY A 46 -5.82 -11.03 3.00
N GLY A 47 -5.81 -10.56 4.27
CA GLY A 47 -5.55 -11.39 5.44
C GLY A 47 -4.26 -12.21 5.34
N SER A 48 -4.33 -13.44 5.87
CA SER A 48 -3.19 -14.37 5.92
C SER A 48 -2.76 -14.93 4.57
N ASN A 49 -3.56 -14.78 3.52
CA ASN A 49 -3.24 -15.28 2.18
C ASN A 49 -2.42 -14.29 1.37
N GLY A 50 -2.39 -13.01 1.80
CA GLY A 50 -1.76 -11.93 1.04
C GLY A 50 -2.46 -11.70 -0.29
N LEU A 51 -1.90 -10.79 -1.09
CA LEU A 51 -2.41 -10.48 -2.43
C LEU A 51 -1.27 -10.41 -3.44
N SER A 52 -1.48 -10.97 -4.61
CA SER A 52 -0.54 -10.84 -5.73
C SER A 52 -0.50 -9.40 -6.25
N THR A 53 0.53 -9.09 -7.04
CA THR A 53 0.64 -7.76 -7.65
C THR A 53 -0.53 -7.48 -8.61
N SER A 54 -0.94 -8.47 -9.41
CA SER A 54 -2.11 -8.34 -10.29
C SER A 54 -3.40 -8.09 -9.51
N GLN A 55 -3.61 -8.78 -8.39
CA GLN A 55 -4.77 -8.56 -7.52
C GLN A 55 -4.75 -7.14 -6.92
N MET A 56 -3.59 -6.65 -6.48
CA MET A 56 -3.45 -5.30 -5.96
C MET A 56 -3.78 -4.23 -7.01
N VAL A 57 -3.27 -4.40 -8.22
CA VAL A 57 -3.55 -3.50 -9.36
C VAL A 57 -5.04 -3.50 -9.69
N HIS A 58 -5.63 -4.69 -9.83
CA HIS A 58 -7.06 -4.83 -10.16
C HIS A 58 -7.97 -4.21 -9.09
N ARG A 59 -7.74 -4.51 -7.80
CA ARG A 59 -8.57 -4.01 -6.70
C ARG A 59 -8.39 -2.51 -6.43
N SER A 60 -7.19 -1.99 -6.64
CA SER A 60 -6.91 -0.56 -6.41
C SER A 60 -7.34 0.34 -7.57
N GLY A 61 -7.52 -0.22 -8.77
CA GLY A 61 -7.78 0.56 -9.99
C GLY A 61 -6.60 1.42 -10.44
N LEU A 62 -5.44 1.29 -9.78
CA LEU A 62 -4.21 1.99 -10.16
C LEU A 62 -3.54 1.26 -11.31
N ASN A 63 -2.76 1.99 -12.11
CA ASN A 63 -1.85 1.32 -13.04
C ASN A 63 -0.75 0.56 -12.27
N ASP A 64 -0.17 -0.43 -12.96
CA ASP A 64 0.83 -1.35 -12.39
C ASP A 64 2.04 -0.63 -11.76
N ASN A 65 2.59 0.37 -12.43
CA ASN A 65 3.76 1.09 -11.94
C ASN A 65 3.46 1.89 -10.67
N THR A 66 2.34 2.62 -10.64
CA THR A 66 1.93 3.40 -9.48
C THR A 66 1.68 2.49 -8.28
N CYS A 67 0.97 1.37 -8.48
CA CYS A 67 0.71 0.38 -7.45
C CYS A 67 2.02 -0.18 -6.86
N LYS A 68 2.95 -0.62 -7.73
CA LYS A 68 4.28 -1.11 -7.33
C LYS A 68 5.08 -0.08 -6.55
N CYS A 69 4.93 1.21 -6.86
CA CYS A 69 5.64 2.26 -6.14
C CYS A 69 5.15 2.40 -4.70
N TYR A 70 3.83 2.44 -4.47
CA TYR A 70 3.28 2.41 -3.11
C TYR A 70 3.73 1.18 -2.33
N LEU A 71 3.59 0.00 -2.94
CA LEU A 71 3.96 -1.28 -2.31
C LEU A 71 5.44 -1.30 -1.90
N ARG A 72 6.33 -0.79 -2.74
CA ARG A 72 7.76 -0.67 -2.43
C ARG A 72 8.02 0.28 -1.25
N GLU A 73 7.38 1.45 -1.22
CA GLU A 73 7.56 2.38 -0.11
C GLU A 73 6.97 1.85 1.19
N PHE A 74 5.83 1.15 1.15
CA PHE A 74 5.27 0.47 2.33
C PHE A 74 6.19 -0.60 2.90
N VAL A 75 6.90 -1.35 2.05
CA VAL A 75 7.91 -2.32 2.50
C VAL A 75 9.06 -1.61 3.22
N LYS A 76 9.58 -0.50 2.66
CA LYS A 76 10.68 0.25 3.28
C LYS A 76 10.31 0.79 4.66
N VAL A 77 9.08 1.27 4.83
CA VAL A 77 8.60 1.81 6.11
C VAL A 77 8.00 0.74 7.04
N GLY A 78 8.09 -0.54 6.66
CA GLY A 78 7.72 -1.67 7.50
C GLY A 78 6.22 -1.94 7.66
N LEU A 79 5.35 -1.31 6.85
CA LEU A 79 3.90 -1.55 6.86
C LEU A 79 3.47 -2.79 6.08
N VAL A 80 4.29 -3.22 5.12
CA VAL A 80 3.98 -4.33 4.22
C VAL A 80 5.16 -5.30 4.15
N LYS A 81 4.86 -6.59 4.04
CA LYS A 81 5.84 -7.64 3.72
C LYS A 81 5.67 -8.04 2.25
N LYS A 82 6.78 -8.21 1.54
CA LYS A 82 6.81 -8.80 0.20
C LYS A 82 7.35 -10.22 0.29
N GLU A 83 6.60 -11.18 -0.21
CA GLU A 83 7.07 -12.55 -0.46
C GLU A 83 7.21 -12.78 -1.97
N LYS A 84 8.21 -13.57 -2.34
CA LYS A 84 8.71 -13.58 -3.73
C LYS A 84 7.94 -14.50 -4.67
N GLU A 85 7.14 -15.47 -4.21
CA GLU A 85 6.77 -16.60 -5.09
C GLU A 85 5.32 -17.08 -4.97
N HIS A 86 4.54 -16.75 -6.00
CA HIS A 86 3.61 -17.67 -6.67
C HIS A 86 3.55 -17.29 -8.15
N HIS A 87 3.84 -18.23 -9.07
CA HIS A 87 3.70 -18.03 -10.53
C HIS A 87 4.32 -16.73 -11.09
N SER A 88 5.55 -16.38 -10.65
CA SER A 88 6.29 -15.19 -11.10
C SER A 88 5.73 -13.83 -10.64
N GLU A 89 4.75 -13.80 -9.74
CA GLU A 89 4.26 -12.56 -9.13
C GLU A 89 4.65 -12.47 -7.65
N ALA A 90 4.98 -11.24 -7.22
CA ALA A 90 5.17 -10.95 -5.80
C ALA A 90 3.83 -10.95 -5.08
N VAL A 91 3.81 -11.56 -3.90
CA VAL A 91 2.68 -11.57 -2.96
C VAL A 91 2.98 -10.61 -1.81
N TRP A 92 1.99 -9.81 -1.45
CA TRP A 92 2.12 -8.71 -0.50
C TRP A 92 1.19 -8.95 0.70
N PHE A 93 1.71 -8.70 1.89
CA PHE A 93 0.98 -8.88 3.15
C PHE A 93 0.99 -7.60 3.97
N TYR A 94 -0.16 -7.21 4.51
CA TYR A 94 -0.22 -6.15 5.50
C TYR A 94 0.43 -6.62 6.81
N LYS A 95 1.29 -5.78 7.39
CA LYS A 95 1.82 -6.01 8.74
C LYS A 95 0.97 -5.20 9.72
N GLU A 96 0.08 -5.86 10.45
CA GLU A 96 -0.44 -5.24 11.66
C GLU A 96 0.73 -4.99 12.61
N LYS A 97 0.84 -3.77 13.12
CA LYS A 97 1.76 -3.51 14.25
C LYS A 97 1.29 -4.40 15.38
N SER A 98 2.12 -5.37 15.77
CA SER A 98 1.98 -6.07 17.04
C SER A 98 1.85 -5.01 18.13
N ARG A 99 0.68 -4.94 18.78
CA ARG A 99 0.45 -4.09 19.95
C ARG A 99 1.38 -4.50 21.09
#